data_AF-A0A7S1N2V6-F1
#
_entry.id   AF-A0A7S1N2V6-F1
#
_cell.length_a   1.000
_cell.length_b   1.000
_cell.length_c   1.000
_cell.angle_alpha   90.00
_cell.angle_beta   90.00
_cell.angle_gamma   90.00
#
_symmetry.space_group_name_H-M   'P 1'
#
loop_
_entity.id
_entity.type
_entity.pdbx_description
1 polymer ?
#
loop_
_entity_poly.entity_id
_entity_poly.type
_entity_poly.pdbx_seq_one_letter_code
_entity_poly.pdbx_strand_id
1 'polypeptide(L)'
;STYDVMQRLITYLLFGLWVFWAGASSVRQEDSRWYKRSQARLREALAQQPVEGRARNIILFIADGNGPASNYATRMWMGQQNGGLGDEYVLPHERMPVAGLVKTFNTNAQTPDSAGTATQINSGIATKSGVLGVDETLRRGHCEDVAASRVTTLAEIARGLGKSVGVVTTARLTHATPGAVYAHSADRNFESGLTDEYSAGDH
;
A
#
# COMPACT_ATOMS: atom_id res chain seq x y z
N SER A 1 34.83 3.74 64.80
CA SER A 1 35.36 2.37 64.82
C SER A 1 35.37 1.82 63.40
N THR A 2 36.46 1.19 62.96
CA THR A 2 36.54 0.53 61.63
C THR A 2 35.39 -0.47 61.40
N TYR A 3 34.84 -1.04 62.48
CA TYR A 3 33.66 -1.90 62.46
C TYR A 3 32.38 -1.21 61.96
N ASP A 4 32.18 0.08 62.27
CA ASP A 4 30.96 0.83 61.91
C ASP A 4 30.95 1.16 60.40
N VAL A 5 32.11 1.50 59.84
CA VAL A 5 32.28 1.71 58.40
C VAL A 5 32.08 0.42 57.62
N MET A 6 32.58 -0.71 58.15
CA MET A 6 32.43 -2.03 57.52
C MET A 6 30.97 -2.53 57.58
N GLN A 7 30.27 -2.30 58.70
CA GLN A 7 28.84 -2.61 58.82
C GLN A 7 28.01 -1.79 57.82
N ARG A 8 28.28 -0.49 57.68
CA ARG A 8 27.56 0.35 56.71
C ARG A 8 27.78 -0.12 55.27
N LEU A 9 29.01 -0.46 54.89
CA LEU A 9 29.33 -1.00 53.55
C LEU A 9 28.61 -2.33 53.28
N ILE A 10 28.55 -3.23 54.25
CA ILE A 10 27.82 -4.50 54.14
C ILE A 10 26.32 -4.23 53.99
N THR A 11 25.75 -3.31 54.78
CA THR A 11 24.34 -2.94 54.67
C THR A 11 24.01 -2.32 53.30
N TYR A 12 24.87 -1.44 52.77
CA TYR A 12 24.67 -0.87 51.42
C TYR A 12 24.81 -1.91 50.31
N LEU A 13 25.73 -2.87 50.43
CA LEU A 13 25.87 -3.99 49.50
C LEU A 13 24.66 -4.93 49.54
N LEU A 14 24.19 -5.28 50.74
CA LEU A 14 22.99 -6.11 50.92
C LEU A 14 21.72 -5.40 50.44
N PHE A 15 21.60 -4.09 50.66
CA PHE A 15 20.50 -3.28 50.14
C PHE A 15 20.55 -3.14 48.61
N GLY A 16 21.74 -2.96 48.04
CA GLY A 16 21.95 -2.96 46.59
C GLY A 16 21.60 -4.30 45.93
N LEU A 17 21.95 -5.42 46.57
CA LEU A 17 21.55 -6.77 46.15
C LEU A 17 20.02 -6.98 46.26
N TRP A 18 19.37 -6.44 47.29
CA TRP A 18 17.92 -6.52 47.46
C TRP A 18 17.15 -5.71 46.42
N VAL A 19 17.63 -4.51 46.07
CA VAL A 19 17.03 -3.66 45.01
C VAL A 19 17.23 -4.29 43.63
N PHE A 20 18.33 -5.00 43.37
CA PHE A 20 18.51 -5.77 42.14
C PHE A 20 17.66 -7.06 42.08
N TRP A 21 17.23 -7.59 43.23
CA TRP A 21 16.38 -8.78 43.34
C TRP A 21 14.89 -8.45 43.56
N ALA A 22 14.54 -7.17 43.66
CA ALA A 22 13.17 -6.69 43.46
C ALA A 22 12.85 -6.85 41.96
N GLY A 23 12.62 -8.11 41.59
CA GLY A 23 12.48 -8.58 40.22
C GLY A 23 11.49 -7.75 39.43
N ALA A 24 11.79 -7.60 38.14
CA ALA A 24 10.83 -7.16 37.14
C ALA A 24 9.50 -7.86 37.44
N SER A 25 8.50 -7.07 37.87
CA SER A 25 7.22 -7.62 38.27
C SER A 25 6.58 -8.19 37.02
N SER A 26 6.41 -9.52 36.99
CA SER A 26 5.71 -10.17 35.90
C SER A 26 4.32 -9.56 35.76
N VAL A 27 4.00 -9.08 34.56
CA VAL A 27 2.65 -8.59 34.30
C VAL A 27 1.70 -9.79 34.29
N ARG A 28 0.50 -9.63 34.85
CA ARG A 28 -0.49 -10.72 34.98
C ARG A 28 -0.75 -11.47 33.67
N GLN A 29 -0.64 -10.80 32.53
CA GLN A 29 -0.90 -11.39 31.21
C GLN A 29 0.32 -12.03 30.55
N GLU A 30 1.50 -12.11 31.20
CA GLU A 30 2.73 -12.56 30.55
C GLU A 30 2.62 -13.94 29.88
N ASP A 31 1.83 -14.83 30.47
CA ASP A 31 1.59 -16.17 29.95
C ASP A 31 0.51 -16.27 28.89
N SER A 32 -0.27 -15.20 28.70
CA SER A 32 -1.31 -15.14 27.68
C SER A 32 -0.71 -15.29 26.29
N ARG A 33 -1.30 -16.19 25.49
CA ARG A 33 -0.97 -16.34 24.05
C ARG A 33 -1.02 -15.00 23.31
N TRP A 34 -1.94 -14.11 23.68
CA TRP A 34 -2.10 -12.80 23.05
C TRP A 34 -0.95 -11.87 23.40
N TYR A 35 -0.53 -11.88 24.66
CA TYR A 35 0.62 -11.09 25.11
C TYR A 35 1.90 -11.55 24.42
N LYS A 36 2.17 -12.86 24.40
CA LYS A 36 3.32 -13.46 23.71
C LYS A 36 3.32 -13.14 22.21
N ARG A 37 2.17 -13.23 21.53
CA ARG A 37 2.02 -12.87 20.10
C ARG A 37 2.33 -11.39 19.84
N SER A 38 1.79 -10.49 20.66
CA SER A 38 2.04 -9.05 20.53
C SER A 38 3.51 -8.69 20.77
N GLN A 39 4.16 -9.31 21.77
CA GLN A 39 5.59 -9.14 22.01
C GLN A 39 6.43 -9.60 20.82
N ALA A 40 6.10 -10.74 20.21
CA ALA A 40 6.76 -11.20 19.00
C ALA A 40 6.58 -10.20 17.84
N ARG A 41 5.34 -9.72 17.62
CA ARG A 41 5.05 -8.74 16.56
C ARG A 41 5.79 -7.41 16.77
N LEU A 42 5.90 -6.96 18.01
CA LEU A 42 6.66 -5.75 18.35
C LEU A 42 8.15 -5.93 18.01
N ARG A 43 8.74 -7.07 18.38
CA ARG A 43 10.14 -7.37 18.05
C ARG A 43 10.37 -7.41 16.54
N GLU A 44 9.46 -8.04 15.79
CA GLU A 44 9.51 -8.02 14.33
C GLU A 44 9.47 -6.59 13.78
N ALA A 45 8.54 -5.75 14.26
CA ALA A 45 8.40 -4.37 13.80
C ALA A 45 9.65 -3.52 14.12
N LEU A 46 10.24 -3.69 15.31
CA LEU A 46 11.48 -3.01 15.71
C LEU A 46 12.70 -3.49 14.90
N ALA A 47 12.67 -4.74 14.42
CA ALA A 47 13.73 -5.29 13.59
C ALA A 47 13.62 -4.91 12.11
N GLN A 48 12.47 -4.36 11.67
CA GLN A 48 12.32 -3.91 10.29
C GLN A 48 13.25 -2.74 10.00
N GLN A 49 14.04 -2.88 8.94
CA GLN A 49 14.90 -1.83 8.41
C GLN A 49 14.37 -1.39 7.03
N PRO A 50 14.41 -0.09 6.71
CA PRO A 50 14.03 0.38 5.39
C PRO A 50 14.99 -0.19 4.34
N VAL A 51 14.46 -0.51 3.16
CA VAL A 51 15.29 -0.86 2.00
C VAL A 51 15.71 0.45 1.32
N GLU A 52 16.97 0.83 1.47
CA GLU A 52 17.51 2.09 0.92
C GLU A 52 17.98 1.98 -0.54
N GLY A 53 18.02 0.77 -1.09
CA GLY A 53 18.44 0.52 -2.47
C GLY A 53 17.42 0.99 -3.51
N ARG A 54 17.90 1.36 -4.70
CA ARG A 54 17.02 1.69 -5.83
C ARG A 54 16.27 0.44 -6.31
N ALA A 55 14.95 0.54 -6.41
CA ALA A 55 14.11 -0.52 -6.95
C ALA A 55 14.46 -0.81 -8.43
N ARG A 56 14.79 -2.07 -8.73
CA ARG A 56 15.02 -2.53 -10.11
C ARG A 56 13.69 -2.68 -10.87
N ASN A 57 12.69 -3.23 -10.19
CA ASN A 57 11.37 -3.59 -10.69
C ASN A 57 10.28 -2.96 -9.82
N ILE A 58 9.16 -2.62 -10.43
CA ILE A 58 7.95 -2.14 -9.74
C ILE A 58 6.82 -3.09 -10.13
N ILE A 59 6.10 -3.61 -9.13
CA ILE A 59 4.89 -4.41 -9.33
C ILE A 59 3.76 -3.71 -8.59
N LEU A 60 2.73 -3.32 -9.33
CA LEU A 60 1.57 -2.62 -8.81
C LEU A 60 0.34 -3.53 -8.93
N PHE A 61 -0.25 -3.87 -7.79
CA PHE A 61 -1.51 -4.61 -7.75
C PHE A 61 -2.67 -3.64 -7.49
N ILE A 62 -3.64 -3.63 -8.39
CA ILE A 62 -4.86 -2.83 -8.25
C ILE A 62 -6.05 -3.79 -8.13
N ALA A 63 -6.74 -3.74 -6.99
CA ALA A 63 -7.99 -4.43 -6.78
C ALA A 63 -9.14 -3.42 -6.94
N ASP A 64 -9.71 -3.33 -8.14
CA ASP A 64 -10.75 -2.37 -8.50
C ASP A 64 -11.99 -2.54 -7.59
N GLY A 65 -12.46 -1.44 -6.99
CA GLY A 65 -13.56 -1.46 -6.02
C GLY A 65 -13.27 -2.10 -4.64
N ASN A 66 -12.03 -2.49 -4.34
CA ASN A 66 -11.70 -3.20 -3.10
C ASN A 66 -11.41 -2.27 -1.91
N GLY A 67 -12.46 -1.65 -1.37
CA GLY A 67 -12.38 -0.85 -0.14
C GLY A 67 -12.18 -1.68 1.15
N PRO A 68 -12.07 -1.03 2.33
CA PRO A 68 -11.85 -1.71 3.60
C PRO A 68 -12.87 -2.79 3.94
N ALA A 69 -14.16 -2.55 3.63
CA ALA A 69 -15.23 -3.52 3.88
C ALA A 69 -15.09 -4.77 3.00
N SER A 70 -14.80 -4.60 1.70
CA SER A 70 -14.57 -5.71 0.76
C SER A 70 -13.31 -6.50 1.13
N ASN A 71 -12.26 -5.82 1.58
CA ASN A 71 -11.03 -6.45 2.05
C ASN A 71 -11.29 -7.31 3.30
N TYR A 72 -12.05 -6.78 4.26
CA TYR A 72 -12.48 -7.54 5.44
C TYR A 72 -13.35 -8.76 5.07
N ALA A 73 -14.31 -8.60 4.17
CA ALA A 73 -15.12 -9.73 3.70
C ALA A 73 -14.26 -10.81 3.03
N THR A 74 -13.25 -10.41 2.25
CA THR A 74 -12.27 -11.33 1.64
C THR A 74 -11.48 -12.07 2.72
N ARG A 75 -11.04 -11.38 3.78
CA ARG A 75 -10.35 -12.00 4.92
C ARG A 75 -11.22 -13.05 5.58
N MET A 76 -12.48 -12.72 5.88
CA MET A 76 -13.44 -13.64 6.49
C MET A 76 -13.60 -14.90 5.65
N TRP A 77 -13.90 -14.71 4.37
CA TRP A 77 -14.13 -15.80 3.45
C TRP A 77 -12.90 -16.70 3.35
N MET A 78 -11.71 -16.13 3.10
CA MET A 78 -10.46 -16.89 3.01
C MET A 78 -10.13 -17.62 4.31
N GLY A 79 -10.33 -17.00 5.47
CA GLY A 79 -10.08 -17.64 6.77
C GLY A 79 -11.00 -18.83 7.01
N GLN A 80 -12.29 -18.71 6.68
CA GLN A 80 -13.26 -19.80 6.78
C GLN A 80 -12.97 -20.94 5.79
N GLN A 81 -12.56 -20.61 4.55
CA GLN A 81 -12.12 -21.63 3.58
C GLN A 81 -10.86 -22.39 4.06
N ASN A 82 -10.04 -21.78 4.92
CA ASN A 82 -8.88 -22.42 5.54
C ASN A 82 -9.20 -23.12 6.88
N GLY A 83 -10.48 -23.28 7.23
CA GLY A 83 -10.92 -23.98 8.45
C GLY A 83 -10.83 -23.15 9.74
N GLY A 84 -10.55 -21.84 9.63
CA GLY A 84 -10.59 -20.89 10.75
C GLY A 84 -11.96 -20.23 10.91
N LEU A 85 -12.05 -19.27 11.81
CA LEU A 85 -13.26 -18.45 12.03
C LEU A 85 -13.36 -17.29 11.04
N GLY A 86 -12.22 -16.79 10.55
CA GLY A 86 -12.14 -15.73 9.55
C GLY A 86 -11.21 -14.62 10.00
N ASP A 87 -11.53 -13.98 11.13
CA ASP A 87 -10.89 -12.77 11.65
C ASP A 87 -9.40 -12.90 11.89
N GLU A 88 -8.96 -14.08 12.28
CA GLU A 88 -7.57 -14.38 12.57
C GLU A 88 -6.71 -14.58 11.31
N TYR A 89 -7.34 -14.75 10.15
CA TYR A 89 -6.64 -14.95 8.88
C TYR A 89 -5.93 -13.67 8.46
N VAL A 90 -4.72 -13.81 7.94
CA VAL A 90 -3.90 -12.69 7.47
C VAL A 90 -3.70 -12.83 5.97
N LEU A 91 -4.31 -11.93 5.20
CA LEU A 91 -4.17 -11.89 3.75
C LEU A 91 -2.70 -11.60 3.36
N PRO A 92 -2.22 -12.07 2.20
CA PRO A 92 -0.82 -11.88 1.80
C PRO A 92 -0.37 -10.40 1.82
N HIS A 93 -1.21 -9.47 1.37
CA HIS A 93 -0.89 -8.03 1.38
C HIS A 93 -0.89 -7.42 2.78
N GLU A 94 -1.55 -8.03 3.76
CA GLU A 94 -1.54 -7.56 5.16
C GLU A 94 -0.21 -7.86 5.87
N ARG A 95 0.62 -8.71 5.27
CA ARG A 95 1.99 -8.98 5.75
C ARG A 95 3.00 -7.94 5.28
N MET A 96 2.61 -7.05 4.37
CA MET A 96 3.48 -5.97 3.92
C MET A 96 3.85 -5.05 5.10
N PRO A 97 5.10 -4.57 5.18
CA PRO A 97 5.59 -3.83 6.34
C PRO A 97 4.98 -2.42 6.46
N VAL A 98 4.44 -1.88 5.37
CA VAL A 98 3.90 -0.52 5.30
C VAL A 98 2.45 -0.57 4.82
N ALA A 99 1.59 0.18 5.49
CA ALA A 99 0.21 0.42 5.08
C ALA A 99 -0.07 1.93 5.12
N GLY A 100 -0.96 2.38 4.24
CA GLY A 100 -1.35 3.78 4.16
C GLY A 100 -2.79 3.93 3.70
N LEU A 101 -3.40 5.08 4.00
CA LEU A 101 -4.70 5.47 3.49
C LEU A 101 -4.53 6.48 2.35
N VAL A 102 -5.33 6.32 1.31
CA VAL A 102 -5.31 7.19 0.12
C VAL A 102 -6.66 7.87 -0.03
N LYS A 103 -6.65 9.17 -0.31
CA LYS A 103 -7.84 9.93 -0.71
C LYS A 103 -8.02 9.77 -2.21
N THR A 104 -9.20 9.34 -2.65
CA THR A 104 -9.42 8.85 -4.03
C THR A 104 -10.28 9.77 -4.90
N PHE A 105 -10.74 10.91 -4.39
CA PHE A 105 -11.63 11.81 -5.12
C PHE A 105 -11.05 12.24 -6.49
N ASN A 106 -11.92 12.44 -7.46
CA ASN A 106 -11.56 13.09 -8.73
C ASN A 106 -11.85 14.59 -8.62
N THR A 107 -11.24 15.40 -9.49
CA THR A 107 -11.36 16.88 -9.42
C THR A 107 -12.80 17.38 -9.59
N ASN A 108 -13.67 16.57 -10.19
CA ASN A 108 -15.09 16.85 -10.37
C ASN A 108 -16.04 15.88 -9.64
N ALA A 109 -15.54 14.95 -8.80
CA ALA A 109 -16.38 13.95 -8.14
C ALA A 109 -15.81 13.48 -6.79
N GLN A 110 -16.64 13.52 -5.75
CA GLN A 110 -16.30 12.98 -4.42
C GLN A 110 -16.22 11.45 -4.43
N THR A 111 -17.21 10.81 -5.05
CA THR A 111 -17.17 9.39 -5.37
C THR A 111 -16.50 9.26 -6.74
N PRO A 112 -15.26 8.79 -6.82
CA PRO A 112 -14.53 8.74 -8.07
C PRO A 112 -14.97 7.57 -8.94
N ASP A 113 -14.46 7.53 -10.18
CA ASP A 113 -14.50 6.34 -11.02
C ASP A 113 -13.11 5.73 -11.24
N SER A 114 -13.07 4.54 -11.86
CA SER A 114 -11.82 3.84 -12.15
C SER A 114 -10.88 4.62 -13.09
N ALA A 115 -11.40 5.44 -14.02
CA ALA A 115 -10.56 6.15 -15.00
C ALA A 115 -9.74 7.26 -14.35
N GLY A 116 -10.38 8.14 -13.59
CA GLY A 116 -9.69 9.24 -12.92
C GLY A 116 -8.73 8.74 -11.84
N THR A 117 -9.12 7.70 -11.09
CA THR A 117 -8.24 7.10 -10.05
C THR A 117 -7.06 6.34 -10.64
N ALA A 118 -7.25 5.59 -11.73
CA ALA A 118 -6.14 4.90 -12.40
C ALA A 118 -5.17 5.90 -13.05
N THR A 119 -5.65 7.01 -13.59
CA THR A 119 -4.79 8.10 -14.08
C THR A 119 -3.98 8.72 -12.95
N GLN A 120 -4.59 8.99 -11.79
CA GLN A 120 -3.89 9.46 -10.60
C GLN A 120 -2.78 8.51 -10.17
N ILE A 121 -3.07 7.21 -10.11
CA ILE A 121 -2.09 6.19 -9.70
C ILE A 121 -0.92 6.11 -10.69
N ASN A 122 -1.20 6.20 -11.99
CA ASN A 122 -0.18 6.03 -13.02
C ASN A 122 0.60 7.31 -13.35
N SER A 123 0.06 8.50 -13.12
CA SER A 123 0.73 9.77 -13.47
C SER A 123 1.11 10.64 -12.26
N GLY A 124 0.49 10.40 -11.10
CA GLY A 124 0.58 11.29 -9.95
C GLY A 124 -0.28 12.55 -10.05
N ILE A 125 -1.04 12.75 -11.14
CA ILE A 125 -1.86 13.94 -11.37
C ILE A 125 -3.34 13.64 -11.15
N ALA A 126 -4.00 14.48 -10.34
CA ALA A 126 -5.44 14.43 -10.15
C ALA A 126 -6.19 14.91 -11.38
N THR A 127 -7.14 14.11 -11.86
CA THR A 127 -7.96 14.44 -13.04
C THR A 127 -9.45 14.24 -12.78
N LYS A 128 -10.26 14.53 -13.81
CA LYS A 128 -11.72 14.36 -13.81
C LYS A 128 -12.09 12.88 -13.87
N SER A 129 -13.30 12.59 -13.42
CA SER A 129 -13.91 11.27 -13.61
C SER A 129 -14.22 11.02 -15.09
N GLY A 130 -13.93 9.80 -15.55
CA GLY A 130 -14.26 9.33 -16.90
C GLY A 130 -13.24 9.64 -17.99
N VAL A 131 -12.06 10.17 -17.66
CA VAL A 131 -10.97 10.45 -18.62
C VAL A 131 -9.71 9.66 -18.25
N LEU A 132 -8.86 9.38 -19.23
CA LEU A 132 -7.65 8.54 -19.07
C LEU A 132 -6.41 9.32 -19.50
N GLY A 133 -5.34 9.28 -18.72
CA GLY A 133 -4.02 9.80 -19.14
C GLY A 133 -3.96 11.30 -19.40
N VAL A 134 -4.95 12.07 -18.93
CA VAL A 134 -5.03 13.53 -19.14
C VAL A 134 -5.29 14.25 -17.83
N ASP A 135 -4.90 15.53 -17.75
CA ASP A 135 -5.14 16.39 -16.60
C ASP A 135 -6.59 16.89 -16.52
N GLU A 136 -6.89 17.69 -15.51
CA GLU A 136 -8.22 18.22 -15.25
C GLU A 136 -8.68 19.31 -16.23
N THR A 137 -7.82 19.80 -17.12
CA THR A 137 -8.18 20.85 -18.08
C THR A 137 -9.05 20.31 -19.21
N LEU A 138 -8.90 19.03 -19.57
CA LEU A 138 -9.65 18.38 -20.64
C LEU A 138 -11.17 18.47 -20.42
N ARG A 139 -11.91 18.84 -21.47
CA ARG A 139 -13.37 18.68 -21.51
C ARG A 139 -13.69 17.25 -21.94
N ARG A 140 -14.38 16.50 -21.08
CA ARG A 140 -14.72 15.10 -21.35
C ARG A 140 -15.50 14.99 -22.68
N GLY A 141 -15.09 14.04 -23.53
CA GLY A 141 -15.66 13.82 -24.87
C GLY A 141 -15.10 14.72 -25.98
N HIS A 142 -14.24 15.70 -25.67
CA HIS A 142 -13.59 16.57 -26.65
C HIS A 142 -12.20 16.03 -27.01
N CYS A 143 -12.11 15.25 -28.09
CA CYS A 143 -10.86 14.63 -28.53
C CYS A 143 -9.78 15.65 -28.90
N GLU A 144 -10.18 16.85 -29.35
CA GLU A 144 -9.26 17.93 -29.70
C GLU A 144 -8.43 18.45 -28.51
N ASP A 145 -8.93 18.27 -27.28
CA ASP A 145 -8.26 18.72 -26.05
C ASP A 145 -7.18 17.72 -25.58
N VAL A 146 -7.18 16.49 -26.09
CA VAL A 146 -6.32 15.40 -25.57
C VAL A 146 -4.85 15.77 -25.67
N ALA A 147 -4.41 16.27 -26.83
CA ALA A 147 -3.00 16.58 -27.05
C ALA A 147 -2.44 17.62 -26.07
N ALA A 148 -3.25 18.61 -25.70
CA ALA A 148 -2.85 19.70 -24.80
C ALA A 148 -2.88 19.30 -23.32
N SER A 149 -3.60 18.24 -22.96
CA SER A 149 -3.87 17.83 -21.57
C SER A 149 -3.19 16.51 -21.18
N ARG A 150 -2.37 15.90 -22.06
CA ARG A 150 -1.68 14.64 -21.76
C ARG A 150 -0.79 14.77 -20.51
N VAL A 151 -0.88 13.79 -19.61
CA VAL A 151 0.05 13.63 -18.49
C VAL A 151 0.90 12.40 -18.68
N THR A 152 2.20 12.48 -18.41
CA THR A 152 3.11 11.34 -18.60
C THR A 152 2.80 10.24 -17.59
N THR A 153 2.62 9.01 -18.09
CA THR A 153 2.35 7.84 -17.25
C THR A 153 3.64 7.20 -16.72
N LEU A 154 3.54 6.42 -15.65
CA LEU A 154 4.63 5.64 -15.09
C LEU A 154 5.19 4.64 -16.12
N ALA A 155 4.35 4.13 -17.02
CA ALA A 155 4.76 3.27 -18.11
C ALA A 155 5.63 4.01 -19.12
N GLU A 156 5.22 5.20 -19.54
CA GLU A 156 6.00 6.05 -20.45
C GLU A 156 7.36 6.42 -19.82
N ILE A 157 7.36 6.79 -18.53
CA ILE A 157 8.61 7.04 -17.77
C ILE A 157 9.49 5.80 -17.77
N ALA A 158 8.92 4.62 -17.49
CA ALA A 158 9.67 3.37 -17.47
C ALA A 158 10.25 3.01 -18.85
N ARG A 159 9.47 3.14 -19.93
CA ARG A 159 9.94 2.94 -21.31
C ARG A 159 11.05 3.91 -21.67
N GLY A 160 10.90 5.19 -21.32
CA GLY A 160 11.94 6.22 -21.53
C GLY A 160 13.25 5.93 -20.77
N LEU A 161 13.19 5.15 -19.69
CA LEU A 161 14.35 4.64 -18.96
C LEU A 161 14.86 3.28 -19.47
N GLY A 162 14.37 2.80 -20.62
CA GLY A 162 14.75 1.52 -21.21
C GLY A 162 14.24 0.29 -20.44
N LYS A 163 13.17 0.43 -19.65
CA LYS A 163 12.56 -0.68 -18.90
C LYS A 163 11.40 -1.28 -19.68
N SER A 164 11.20 -2.58 -19.51
CA SER A 164 10.00 -3.27 -20.00
C SER A 164 8.78 -2.91 -19.13
N VAL A 165 7.62 -2.83 -19.77
CA VAL A 165 6.33 -2.58 -19.12
C VAL A 165 5.36 -3.69 -19.52
N GLY A 166 4.52 -4.12 -18.59
CA GLY A 166 3.47 -5.11 -18.87
C GLY A 166 2.23 -4.84 -18.02
N VAL A 167 1.06 -5.19 -18.56
CA VAL A 167 -0.23 -5.08 -17.88
C VAL A 167 -0.89 -6.45 -17.87
N VAL A 168 -1.35 -6.88 -16.70
CA VAL A 168 -2.11 -8.13 -16.51
C VAL A 168 -3.41 -7.77 -15.82
N THR A 169 -4.53 -8.22 -16.37
CA THR A 169 -5.85 -7.89 -15.85
C THR A 169 -6.84 -9.03 -16.09
N THR A 170 -7.88 -9.10 -15.27
CA THR A 170 -9.07 -9.94 -15.49
C THR A 170 -10.18 -9.20 -16.24
N ALA A 171 -10.08 -7.87 -16.35
CA ALA A 171 -10.99 -7.06 -17.16
C ALA A 171 -10.57 -7.09 -18.64
N ARG A 172 -11.33 -6.40 -19.50
CA ARG A 172 -10.84 -6.06 -20.85
C ARG A 172 -9.56 -5.23 -20.71
N LEU A 173 -8.58 -5.46 -21.58
CA LEU A 173 -7.34 -4.68 -21.59
C LEU A 173 -7.60 -3.18 -21.81
N THR A 174 -8.66 -2.86 -22.55
CA THR A 174 -9.16 -1.51 -22.84
C THR A 174 -10.03 -0.93 -21.73
N HIS A 175 -10.32 -1.67 -20.65
CA HIS A 175 -11.04 -1.11 -19.51
C HIS A 175 -10.22 0.01 -18.87
N ALA A 176 -10.88 0.93 -18.14
CA ALA A 176 -10.26 2.13 -17.59
C ALA A 176 -8.96 1.88 -16.79
N THR A 177 -8.97 0.91 -15.87
CA THR A 177 -7.83 0.62 -14.99
C THR A 177 -6.57 0.15 -15.75
N PRO A 178 -6.63 -0.87 -16.61
CA PRO A 178 -5.49 -1.23 -17.47
C PRO A 178 -5.20 -0.17 -18.55
N GLY A 179 -6.24 0.47 -19.12
CA GLY A 179 -6.11 1.49 -20.15
C GLY A 179 -5.31 2.72 -19.69
N ALA A 180 -5.48 3.15 -18.44
CA ALA A 180 -4.74 4.28 -17.86
C ALA A 180 -3.21 4.06 -17.77
N VAL A 181 -2.74 2.83 -17.98
CA VAL A 181 -1.29 2.56 -18.02
C VAL A 181 -0.67 3.10 -19.31
N TYR A 182 -1.42 3.11 -20.42
CA TYR A 182 -0.84 3.38 -21.75
C TYR A 182 -1.62 4.41 -22.58
N ALA A 183 -2.88 4.67 -22.26
CA ALA A 183 -3.75 5.46 -23.11
C ALA A 183 -4.06 6.86 -22.56
N HIS A 184 -4.31 7.79 -23.49
CA HIS A 184 -4.73 9.15 -23.22
C HIS A 184 -6.02 9.41 -23.99
N SER A 185 -7.14 9.47 -23.29
CA SER A 185 -8.47 9.54 -23.90
C SER A 185 -9.38 10.55 -23.21
N ALA A 186 -10.12 11.28 -24.04
CA ALA A 186 -11.15 12.23 -23.61
C ALA A 186 -12.39 11.54 -23.00
N ASP A 187 -12.57 10.23 -23.20
CA ASP A 187 -13.59 9.44 -22.52
C ASP A 187 -13.14 7.98 -22.38
N ARG A 188 -13.28 7.41 -21.18
CA ARG A 188 -12.98 6.01 -20.90
C ARG A 188 -13.77 5.00 -21.75
N ASN A 189 -14.90 5.42 -22.32
CA ASN A 189 -15.74 4.56 -23.14
C ASN A 189 -15.27 4.48 -24.60
N PHE A 190 -14.27 5.27 -25.00
CA PHE A 190 -13.67 5.21 -26.34
C PHE A 190 -12.66 4.05 -26.47
N GLU A 191 -13.08 2.85 -26.04
CA GLU A 191 -12.21 1.67 -25.91
C GLU A 191 -11.58 1.23 -27.24
N SER A 192 -12.25 1.44 -28.38
CA SER A 192 -11.71 1.11 -29.70
C SER A 192 -10.49 1.96 -30.09
N GLY A 193 -10.39 3.19 -29.58
CA GLY A 193 -9.23 4.04 -29.86
C GLY A 193 -8.01 3.70 -28.99
N LEU A 194 -8.22 3.02 -27.85
CA LEU A 194 -7.13 2.70 -26.92
C LEU A 194 -6.22 1.59 -27.49
N THR A 195 -6.76 0.67 -28.28
CA THR A 195 -5.95 -0.40 -28.90
C THR A 195 -4.92 0.14 -29.89
N ASP A 196 -5.26 1.22 -30.58
CA ASP A 196 -4.36 1.87 -31.55
C ASP A 196 -3.19 2.56 -30.84
N GLU A 197 -3.46 3.21 -29.69
CA GLU A 197 -2.42 3.85 -28.89
C GLU A 197 -1.49 2.84 -28.20
N TYR A 198 -2.02 1.71 -27.71
CA TYR A 198 -1.19 0.61 -27.21
C TYR A 198 -0.22 0.09 -28.29
N SER A 199 -0.74 -0.11 -29.51
CA SER A 199 0.03 -0.66 -30.63
C SER A 199 1.05 0.34 -31.19
N ALA A 200 0.72 1.63 -31.21
CA ALA A 200 1.62 2.70 -31.66
C ALA A 200 2.83 2.91 -30.74
N GLY A 201 2.72 2.54 -29.46
CA GLY A 201 3.83 2.62 -28.51
C GLY A 201 4.93 1.58 -28.72
N ASP A 202 4.69 0.51 -29.50
CA ASP A 202 5.60 -0.63 -29.71
C ASP A 202 6.55 -0.49 -30.93
N HIS A 203 6.84 0.75 -31.33
CA HIS A 203 7.88 1.07 -32.32
C HIS A 203 8.99 1.95 -31.75
#